data_AF-A0A5C8MBV5-F1
#
_entry.id   AF-A0A5C8MBV5-F1
#
_cell.length_a   1.000
_cell.length_b   1.000
_cell.length_c   1.000
_cell.angle_alpha   90.00
_cell.angle_beta   90.00
_cell.angle_gamma   90.00
#
_symmetry.space_group_name_H-M   'P 1'
#
loop_
_entity.id
_entity.type
_entity.pdbx_description
1 polymer ?
#
loop_
_entity_poly.entity_id
_entity_poly.type
_entity_poly.pdbx_seq_one_letter_code
_entity_poly.pdbx_strand_id
1 'polypeptide(L)'
;MKISKIKGYFFIAFFIVVISFLFMKNYESKISYLALGDSIPAGVSPYSTVSSLKYEKSYPDFISEHLGKSKDIEYTKKYAVPGSTTLDLLSDIHNDVIKDNESIRNRLKHANLITVGIGANDLLKSYALKETNSQTVIKTIGLNLSEIIDEIKRMNPSIKIYIVGYYNLFPLKMDVVSEKFNQDYVELNKQLEEVSLRKDAKFVGTNEVFKDHYGDFLPVIGNVHPNEFCQEKISEKILEVVNE
;
A
#
# COMPACT_ATOMS: atom_id res chain seq x y z
N MET A 1 15.78 -33.79 -53.55
CA MET A 1 14.41 -33.46 -53.07
C MET A 1 14.28 -33.33 -51.53
N LYS A 2 15.34 -32.98 -50.77
CA LYS A 2 15.29 -32.81 -49.29
C LYS A 2 15.55 -31.38 -48.79
N ILE A 3 16.13 -30.51 -49.62
CA ILE A 3 16.56 -29.16 -49.23
C ILE A 3 15.39 -28.15 -49.15
N SER A 4 14.31 -28.36 -49.90
CA SER A 4 13.14 -27.46 -49.89
C SER A 4 12.31 -27.56 -48.61
N LYS A 5 12.22 -28.75 -47.99
CA LYS A 5 11.47 -28.94 -46.73
C LYS A 5 12.13 -28.22 -45.56
N ILE A 6 13.47 -28.24 -45.48
CA ILE A 6 14.24 -27.60 -44.39
C ILE A 6 14.10 -26.08 -44.42
N LYS A 7 14.10 -25.46 -45.62
CA LYS A 7 13.87 -24.01 -45.77
C LYS A 7 12.47 -23.58 -45.33
N GLY A 8 11.45 -24.43 -45.54
CA GLY A 8 10.08 -24.18 -45.09
C GLY A 8 9.95 -24.14 -43.57
N TYR A 9 10.56 -25.08 -42.85
CA TYR A 9 10.54 -25.10 -41.38
C TYR A 9 11.28 -23.90 -40.77
N PHE A 10 12.39 -23.47 -41.38
CA PHE A 10 13.14 -22.30 -40.91
C PHE A 10 12.32 -21.02 -41.05
N PHE A 11 11.58 -20.87 -42.16
CA PHE A 11 10.71 -19.73 -42.39
C PHE A 11 9.54 -19.69 -41.39
N ILE A 12 8.93 -20.85 -41.11
CA ILE A 12 7.84 -20.96 -40.13
C ILE A 12 8.33 -20.64 -38.71
N ALA A 13 9.48 -21.17 -38.30
CA ALA A 13 10.05 -20.88 -36.98
C ALA A 13 10.42 -19.39 -36.83
N PHE A 14 10.99 -18.78 -37.86
CA PHE A 14 11.27 -17.34 -37.88
C PHE A 14 9.98 -16.51 -37.78
N PHE A 15 8.92 -16.90 -38.49
CA PHE A 15 7.63 -16.22 -38.44
C PHE A 15 6.97 -16.34 -37.06
N ILE A 16 7.06 -17.51 -36.41
CA ILE A 16 6.58 -17.70 -35.03
C ILE A 16 7.36 -16.81 -34.06
N VAL A 17 8.69 -16.75 -34.16
CA VAL A 17 9.51 -15.88 -33.30
C VAL A 17 9.19 -14.40 -33.51
N VAL A 18 9.01 -13.97 -34.76
CA VAL A 18 8.64 -12.58 -35.10
C VAL A 18 7.22 -12.26 -34.60
N ILE A 19 6.26 -13.16 -34.78
CA ILE A 19 4.91 -13.01 -34.24
C ILE A 19 4.95 -12.96 -32.70
N SER A 20 5.68 -13.86 -32.04
CA SER A 20 5.86 -13.83 -30.58
C SER A 20 6.51 -12.53 -30.10
N PHE A 21 7.48 -11.98 -30.83
CA PHE A 21 8.07 -10.67 -30.56
C PHE A 21 7.07 -9.52 -30.76
N LEU A 22 6.24 -9.57 -31.81
CA LEU A 22 5.18 -8.59 -32.07
C LEU A 22 4.05 -8.66 -31.03
N PHE A 23 3.70 -9.86 -30.57
CA PHE A 23 2.76 -10.07 -29.45
C PHE A 23 3.34 -9.58 -28.13
N MET A 24 4.64 -9.80 -27.87
CA MET A 24 5.31 -9.26 -26.67
C MET A 24 5.42 -7.73 -26.70
N LYS A 25 5.61 -7.11 -27.88
CA LYS A 25 5.68 -5.64 -28.00
C LYS A 25 4.35 -4.92 -27.76
N ASN A 26 3.23 -5.62 -27.86
CA ASN A 26 1.88 -5.08 -27.67
C ASN A 26 1.24 -5.44 -26.32
N TYR A 27 1.98 -6.08 -25.41
CA TYR A 27 1.53 -6.37 -24.06
C TYR A 27 2.09 -5.33 -23.08
N GLU A 28 1.82 -4.04 -23.32
CA GLU A 28 1.85 -3.08 -22.22
C GLU A 28 0.66 -3.42 -21.31
N SER A 29 0.88 -4.33 -20.36
CA SER A 29 -0.15 -4.80 -19.46
C SER A 29 -0.72 -3.61 -18.69
N LYS A 30 -2.02 -3.35 -18.84
CA LYS A 30 -2.78 -2.41 -18.01
C LYS A 30 -2.40 -2.55 -16.54
N ILE A 31 -2.09 -1.44 -15.88
CA ILE A 31 -1.84 -1.43 -14.43
C ILE A 31 -3.20 -1.45 -13.75
N SER A 32 -3.41 -2.40 -12.85
CA SER A 32 -4.55 -2.45 -11.95
C SER A 32 -4.04 -2.23 -10.54
N TYR A 33 -4.10 -0.97 -10.10
CA TYR A 33 -3.58 -0.53 -8.81
C TYR A 33 -4.70 -0.49 -7.77
N LEU A 34 -4.46 -1.09 -6.60
CA LEU A 34 -5.33 -1.04 -5.45
C LEU A 34 -4.56 -0.55 -4.23
N ALA A 35 -5.02 0.54 -3.62
CA ALA A 35 -4.55 0.98 -2.31
C ALA A 35 -5.52 0.56 -1.21
N LEU A 36 -4.97 -0.10 -0.18
CA LEU A 36 -5.66 -0.54 1.02
C LEU A 36 -5.09 0.20 2.23
N GLY A 37 -5.90 0.35 3.28
CA GLY A 37 -5.36 0.81 4.55
C GLY A 37 -6.30 1.72 5.34
N ASP A 38 -5.69 2.67 6.04
CA ASP A 38 -6.37 3.60 6.93
C ASP A 38 -6.58 5.00 6.30
N SER A 39 -6.53 6.05 7.12
CA SER A 39 -6.73 7.44 6.73
C SER A 39 -5.60 8.00 5.87
N ILE A 40 -4.38 7.48 5.98
CA ILE A 40 -3.22 7.98 5.22
C ILE A 40 -3.37 7.67 3.73
N PRO A 41 -3.55 6.40 3.29
CA PRO A 41 -3.86 6.10 1.90
C PRO A 41 -5.19 6.69 1.44
N ALA A 42 -6.18 6.85 2.33
CA ALA A 42 -7.45 7.49 1.98
C ALA A 42 -7.27 8.96 1.59
N GLY A 43 -6.26 9.63 2.15
CA GLY A 43 -5.96 11.04 1.92
C GLY A 43 -6.74 11.98 2.83
N VAL A 44 -6.98 11.56 4.08
CA VAL A 44 -7.55 12.48 5.08
C VAL A 44 -6.60 13.66 5.24
N SER A 45 -7.14 14.87 5.05
CA SER A 45 -6.38 16.12 5.12
C SER A 45 -6.02 16.47 6.58
N PRO A 46 -4.86 17.11 6.82
CA PRO A 46 -4.53 17.69 8.14
C PRO A 46 -5.55 18.73 8.62
N TYR A 47 -6.37 19.29 7.73
CA TYR A 47 -7.42 20.27 8.05
C TYR A 47 -8.80 19.63 8.31
N SER A 48 -8.84 18.30 8.44
CA SER A 48 -10.04 17.56 8.83
C SER A 48 -10.37 17.76 10.30
N THR A 49 -11.65 17.70 10.63
CA THR A 49 -12.15 17.70 12.01
C THR A 49 -12.96 16.44 12.28
N VAL A 50 -13.24 16.16 13.56
CA VAL A 50 -14.11 15.04 13.98
C VAL A 50 -15.50 15.12 13.33
N SER A 51 -16.02 16.34 13.08
CA SER A 51 -17.34 16.57 12.49
C SER A 51 -17.33 16.71 10.96
N SER A 52 -16.16 16.83 10.33
CA SER A 52 -16.04 17.06 8.89
C SER A 52 -14.69 16.53 8.38
N LEU A 53 -14.73 15.33 7.82
CA LEU A 53 -13.59 14.76 7.12
C LEU A 53 -13.38 15.51 5.80
N LYS A 54 -12.14 15.98 5.60
CA LYS A 54 -11.69 16.56 4.35
C LYS A 54 -10.67 15.61 3.72
N TYR A 55 -10.62 15.60 2.41
CA TYR A 55 -9.69 14.78 1.66
C TYR A 55 -8.84 15.64 0.74
N GLU A 56 -7.56 15.30 0.67
CA GLU A 56 -6.55 15.81 -0.26
C GLU A 56 -5.99 14.64 -1.07
N LYS A 57 -5.13 14.93 -2.06
CA LYS A 57 -4.42 13.86 -2.76
C LYS A 57 -3.51 13.11 -1.78
N SER A 58 -3.59 11.78 -1.82
CA SER A 58 -2.72 10.89 -1.06
C SER A 58 -1.69 10.22 -1.96
N TYR A 59 -0.70 9.56 -1.34
CA TYR A 59 0.33 8.84 -2.08
C TYR A 59 -0.23 7.88 -3.17
N PRO A 60 -1.38 7.20 -2.99
CA PRO A 60 -1.95 6.39 -4.07
C PRO A 60 -2.41 7.21 -5.29
N ASP A 61 -2.91 8.43 -5.09
CA ASP A 61 -3.31 9.31 -6.20
C ASP A 61 -2.07 9.71 -7.02
N PHE A 62 -0.99 10.11 -6.34
CA PHE A 62 0.28 10.46 -6.98
C PHE A 62 0.94 9.27 -7.70
N ILE A 63 0.91 8.07 -7.11
CA ILE A 63 1.36 6.84 -7.78
C ILE A 63 0.56 6.61 -9.05
N SER A 64 -0.78 6.72 -8.97
CA SER A 64 -1.66 6.52 -10.13
C SER A 64 -1.37 7.53 -11.24
N GLU A 65 -1.19 8.80 -10.89
CA GLU A 65 -0.83 9.86 -11.85
C GLU A 65 0.54 9.60 -12.50
N HIS A 66 1.53 9.18 -11.72
CA HIS A 66 2.86 8.87 -12.24
C HIS A 66 2.82 7.70 -13.23
N LEU A 67 2.20 6.58 -12.84
CA LEU A 67 2.12 5.37 -13.66
C LEU A 67 1.27 5.61 -14.93
N GLY A 68 0.18 6.37 -14.80
CA GLY A 68 -0.73 6.75 -15.89
C GLY A 68 -0.11 7.63 -16.98
N LYS A 69 1.08 8.23 -16.75
CA LYS A 69 1.82 8.98 -17.80
C LYS A 69 2.36 8.06 -18.90
N SER A 70 2.56 6.78 -18.60
CA SER A 70 3.21 5.84 -19.51
C SER A 70 2.34 4.63 -19.88
N LYS A 71 1.35 4.29 -19.06
CA LYS A 71 0.56 3.05 -19.17
C LYS A 71 -0.92 3.32 -18.96
N ASP A 72 -1.77 2.46 -19.53
CA ASP A 72 -3.18 2.42 -19.12
C ASP A 72 -3.28 1.96 -17.66
N ILE A 73 -4.04 2.69 -16.85
CA ILE A 73 -4.16 2.45 -15.40
C ILE A 73 -5.61 2.44 -14.95
N GLU A 74 -5.95 1.42 -14.18
CA GLU A 74 -7.17 1.34 -13.40
C GLU A 74 -6.79 1.37 -11.92
N TYR A 75 -7.26 2.39 -11.21
CA TYR A 75 -6.84 2.68 -9.85
C TYR A 75 -8.05 2.84 -8.93
N THR A 76 -7.95 2.33 -7.70
CA THR A 76 -8.88 2.67 -6.63
C THR A 76 -8.21 2.64 -5.26
N LYS A 77 -8.65 3.54 -4.38
CA LYS A 77 -8.33 3.56 -2.94
C LYS A 77 -9.57 3.45 -2.05
N LYS A 78 -10.73 3.04 -2.58
CA LYS A 78 -12.00 3.04 -1.82
C LYS A 78 -12.01 2.11 -0.59
N TYR A 79 -11.08 1.16 -0.52
CA TYR A 79 -10.89 0.28 0.64
C TYR A 79 -9.80 0.78 1.61
N ALA A 80 -9.26 1.97 1.39
CA ALA A 80 -8.56 2.72 2.43
C ALA A 80 -9.60 3.48 3.28
N VAL A 81 -9.74 3.10 4.55
CA VAL A 81 -10.83 3.54 5.42
C VAL A 81 -10.28 4.24 6.66
N PRO A 82 -10.58 5.54 6.86
CA PRO A 82 -10.10 6.27 8.03
C PRO A 82 -10.43 5.57 9.35
N GLY A 83 -9.42 5.42 10.21
CA GLY A 83 -9.57 4.78 11.53
C GLY A 83 -9.57 3.25 11.53
N SER A 84 -9.45 2.59 10.37
CA SER A 84 -9.37 1.14 10.28
C SER A 84 -8.08 0.58 10.90
N THR A 85 -8.23 -0.58 11.52
CA THR A 85 -7.16 -1.43 12.07
C THR A 85 -6.82 -2.56 11.11
N THR A 86 -5.74 -3.29 11.42
CA THR A 86 -5.42 -4.53 10.69
C THR A 86 -6.55 -5.55 10.73
N LEU A 87 -7.26 -5.66 11.87
CA LEU A 87 -8.39 -6.56 12.02
C LEU A 87 -9.59 -6.13 11.16
N ASP A 88 -9.84 -4.82 11.07
CA ASP A 88 -10.92 -4.27 10.23
C ASP A 88 -10.68 -4.62 8.76
N LEU A 89 -9.46 -4.40 8.24
CA LEU A 89 -9.11 -4.75 6.85
C LEU A 89 -9.18 -6.25 6.59
N LEU A 90 -8.68 -7.09 7.52
CA LEU A 90 -8.78 -8.54 7.40
C LEU A 90 -10.25 -8.99 7.35
N SER A 91 -11.09 -8.39 8.19
CA SER A 91 -12.53 -8.66 8.22
C SER A 91 -13.21 -8.23 6.92
N ASP A 92 -12.85 -7.07 6.36
CA ASP A 92 -13.36 -6.60 5.07
C ASP A 92 -13.02 -7.61 3.96
N ILE A 93 -11.80 -8.13 3.95
CA ILE A 93 -11.35 -9.16 2.98
C ILE A 93 -12.12 -10.47 3.18
N HIS A 94 -12.30 -10.95 4.41
CA HIS A 94 -13.02 -12.20 4.69
C HIS A 94 -14.50 -12.13 4.32
N ASN A 95 -15.13 -10.98 4.59
CA ASN A 95 -16.55 -10.75 4.35
C ASN A 95 -16.86 -10.28 2.93
N ASP A 96 -15.83 -10.13 2.09
CA ASP A 96 -15.95 -9.64 0.71
C ASP A 96 -16.72 -8.33 0.58
N VAL A 97 -16.36 -7.35 1.42
CA VAL A 97 -17.05 -6.06 1.51
C VAL A 97 -17.16 -5.38 0.13
N ILE A 98 -18.36 -4.87 -0.17
CA ILE A 98 -18.70 -4.23 -1.45
C ILE A 98 -18.71 -2.72 -1.29
N LYS A 99 -18.02 -2.02 -2.19
CA LYS A 99 -18.02 -0.55 -2.32
C LYS A 99 -18.17 -0.15 -3.77
N ASP A 100 -19.13 0.72 -4.04
CA ASP A 100 -19.49 1.18 -5.39
C ASP A 100 -19.71 0.02 -6.36
N ASN A 101 -20.50 -0.98 -5.92
CA ASN A 101 -20.83 -2.19 -6.67
C ASN A 101 -19.64 -3.10 -7.06
N GLU A 102 -18.47 -2.93 -6.44
CA GLU A 102 -17.33 -3.83 -6.61
C GLU A 102 -17.00 -4.45 -5.25
N SER A 103 -16.64 -5.74 -5.22
CA SER A 103 -16.21 -6.42 -3.99
C SER A 103 -14.70 -6.34 -3.81
N ILE A 104 -14.22 -6.27 -2.57
CA ILE A 104 -12.79 -6.20 -2.27
C ILE A 104 -12.04 -7.43 -2.81
N ARG A 105 -12.62 -8.63 -2.72
CA ARG A 105 -11.97 -9.84 -3.28
C ARG A 105 -11.93 -9.81 -4.79
N ASN A 106 -12.96 -9.27 -5.45
CA ASN A 106 -12.92 -9.09 -6.90
C ASN A 106 -11.77 -8.15 -7.29
N ARG A 107 -11.60 -7.03 -6.57
CA ARG A 107 -10.50 -6.11 -6.81
C ARG A 107 -9.14 -6.74 -6.58
N LEU A 108 -8.97 -7.50 -5.49
CA LEU A 108 -7.74 -8.21 -5.15
C LEU A 108 -7.33 -9.24 -6.23
N LYS A 109 -8.30 -9.97 -6.79
CA LYS A 109 -8.05 -10.95 -7.88
C LYS A 109 -7.49 -10.31 -9.15
N HIS A 110 -7.87 -9.06 -9.45
CA HIS A 110 -7.54 -8.38 -10.70
C HIS A 110 -6.45 -7.31 -10.55
N ALA A 111 -6.05 -6.97 -9.33
CA ALA A 111 -4.95 -6.05 -9.10
C ALA A 111 -3.60 -6.66 -9.50
N ASN A 112 -2.66 -5.86 -9.96
CA ASN A 112 -1.26 -6.27 -10.19
C ASN A 112 -0.25 -5.40 -9.42
N LEU A 113 -0.75 -4.37 -8.74
CA LEU A 113 -0.01 -3.55 -7.79
C LEU A 113 -0.91 -3.30 -6.57
N ILE A 114 -0.42 -3.60 -5.37
CA ILE A 114 -1.10 -3.27 -4.11
C ILE A 114 -0.17 -2.50 -3.18
N THR A 115 -0.66 -1.40 -2.62
CA THR A 115 -0.06 -0.76 -1.45
C THR A 115 -0.97 -0.94 -0.24
N VAL A 116 -0.40 -1.24 0.93
CA VAL A 116 -1.14 -1.41 2.18
C VAL A 116 -0.51 -0.52 3.26
N GLY A 117 -1.24 0.50 3.71
CA GLY A 117 -0.85 1.34 4.86
C GLY A 117 -1.81 1.13 6.03
N ILE A 118 -1.48 0.23 6.95
CA ILE A 118 -2.37 -0.18 8.05
C ILE A 118 -1.56 -0.58 9.29
N GLY A 119 -2.12 -0.36 10.49
CA GLY A 119 -1.55 -0.81 11.77
C GLY A 119 -1.39 0.27 12.83
N ALA A 120 -1.23 1.55 12.47
CA ALA A 120 -1.08 2.61 13.46
C ALA A 120 -2.32 2.75 14.36
N ASN A 121 -3.52 2.61 13.78
CA ASN A 121 -4.77 2.70 14.54
C ASN A 121 -4.94 1.59 15.57
N ASP A 122 -4.34 0.41 15.36
CA ASP A 122 -4.37 -0.69 16.34
C ASP A 122 -3.71 -0.24 17.65
N LEU A 123 -2.55 0.43 17.56
CA LEU A 123 -1.86 1.03 18.70
C LEU A 123 -2.66 2.21 19.30
N LEU A 124 -3.11 3.15 18.45
CA LEU A 124 -3.84 4.33 18.92
C LEU A 124 -5.11 3.97 19.69
N LYS A 125 -5.89 3.00 19.18
CA LYS A 125 -7.10 2.50 19.86
C LYS A 125 -6.74 1.82 21.19
N SER A 126 -5.69 0.99 21.21
CA SER A 126 -5.24 0.33 22.45
C SER A 126 -4.83 1.34 23.53
N TYR A 127 -4.09 2.39 23.17
CA TYR A 127 -3.72 3.45 24.11
C TYR A 127 -4.91 4.25 24.63
N ALA A 128 -5.89 4.55 23.76
CA ALA A 128 -7.11 5.24 24.15
C ALA A 128 -7.93 4.42 25.17
N LEU A 129 -7.87 3.09 25.08
CA LEU A 129 -8.48 2.15 26.03
C LEU A 129 -7.64 1.92 27.29
N LYS A 130 -6.50 2.62 27.44
CA LYS A 130 -5.54 2.49 28.55
C LYS A 130 -4.93 1.08 28.67
N GLU A 131 -4.93 0.30 27.60
CA GLU A 131 -4.16 -0.93 27.55
C GLU A 131 -2.66 -0.59 27.56
N THR A 132 -1.88 -1.41 28.29
CA THR A 132 -0.49 -1.08 28.62
C THR A 132 0.53 -1.93 27.89
N ASN A 133 0.11 -2.97 27.15
CA ASN A 133 1.02 -3.91 26.51
C ASN A 133 1.05 -3.73 24.99
N SER A 134 1.75 -2.67 24.55
CA SER A 134 1.96 -2.37 23.12
C SER A 134 2.61 -3.52 22.36
N GLN A 135 3.48 -4.30 23.01
CA GLN A 135 4.14 -5.46 22.39
C GLN A 135 3.15 -6.55 21.97
N THR A 136 2.13 -6.82 22.79
CA THR A 136 1.04 -7.74 22.41
C THR A 136 0.25 -7.21 21.22
N VAL A 137 -0.02 -5.90 21.17
CA VAL A 137 -0.73 -5.27 20.06
C VAL A 137 0.10 -5.35 18.77
N ILE A 138 1.40 -5.01 18.83
CA ILE A 138 2.32 -5.11 17.70
C ILE A 138 2.40 -6.54 17.17
N LYS A 139 2.47 -7.54 18.06
CA LYS A 139 2.41 -8.95 17.66
C LYS A 139 1.11 -9.28 16.92
N THR A 140 -0.03 -8.81 17.43
CA THR A 140 -1.35 -9.00 16.79
C THR A 140 -1.41 -8.32 15.42
N ILE A 141 -0.91 -7.09 15.28
CA ILE A 141 -0.77 -6.39 14.00
C ILE A 141 0.00 -7.27 13.01
N GLY A 142 1.12 -7.83 13.43
CA GLY A 142 1.93 -8.70 12.58
C GLY A 142 1.23 -9.99 12.16
N LEU A 143 0.44 -10.61 13.05
CA LEU A 143 -0.36 -11.79 12.72
C LEU A 143 -1.48 -11.45 11.72
N ASN A 144 -2.20 -10.36 11.94
CA ASN A 144 -3.26 -9.91 11.04
C ASN A 144 -2.69 -9.52 9.67
N LEU A 145 -1.56 -8.80 9.63
CA LEU A 145 -0.91 -8.45 8.38
C LEU A 145 -0.43 -9.69 7.61
N SER A 146 0.12 -10.67 8.32
CA SER A 146 0.51 -11.96 7.74
C SER A 146 -0.68 -12.63 7.06
N GLU A 147 -1.83 -12.69 7.74
CA GLU A 147 -3.06 -13.28 7.18
C GLU A 147 -3.60 -12.46 6.00
N ILE A 148 -3.60 -11.11 6.09
CA ILE A 148 -3.98 -10.24 4.97
C ILE A 148 -3.15 -10.57 3.73
N ILE A 149 -1.83 -10.68 3.87
CA ILE A 149 -0.95 -11.01 2.73
C ILE A 149 -1.25 -12.41 2.20
N ASP A 150 -1.49 -13.40 3.07
CA ASP A 150 -1.83 -14.77 2.68
C ASP A 150 -3.16 -14.84 1.91
N GLU A 151 -4.20 -14.15 2.37
CA GLU A 151 -5.49 -14.04 1.67
C GLU A 151 -5.31 -13.43 0.28
N ILE A 152 -4.58 -12.32 0.19
CA ILE A 152 -4.30 -11.63 -1.08
C ILE A 152 -3.56 -12.58 -2.03
N LYS A 153 -2.49 -13.23 -1.60
CA LYS A 153 -1.70 -14.15 -2.42
C LYS A 153 -2.46 -15.42 -2.80
N ARG A 154 -3.38 -15.89 -1.96
CA ARG A 154 -4.24 -17.03 -2.30
C ARG A 154 -5.17 -16.71 -3.47
N MET A 155 -5.64 -15.47 -3.55
CA MET A 155 -6.48 -14.99 -4.65
C MET A 155 -5.67 -14.60 -5.89
N ASN A 156 -4.46 -14.07 -5.70
CA ASN A 156 -3.57 -13.65 -6.77
C ASN A 156 -2.10 -13.95 -6.43
N PRO A 157 -1.59 -15.14 -6.79
CA PRO A 157 -0.25 -15.58 -6.35
C PRO A 157 0.92 -14.76 -6.89
N SER A 158 0.74 -14.06 -8.02
CA SER A 158 1.81 -13.27 -8.67
C SER A 158 1.81 -11.79 -8.28
N ILE A 159 0.92 -11.37 -7.39
CA ILE A 159 0.71 -9.96 -7.11
C ILE A 159 1.87 -9.34 -6.32
N LYS A 160 2.27 -8.12 -6.71
CA LYS A 160 3.25 -7.33 -5.98
C LYS A 160 2.55 -6.53 -4.88
N ILE A 161 2.99 -6.74 -3.64
CA ILE A 161 2.42 -6.11 -2.44
C ILE A 161 3.50 -5.25 -1.78
N TYR A 162 3.15 -3.99 -1.50
CA TYR A 162 4.01 -3.01 -0.85
C TYR A 162 3.38 -2.58 0.47
N ILE A 163 4.00 -2.94 1.58
CA ILE A 163 3.57 -2.54 2.92
C ILE A 163 4.22 -1.21 3.24
N VAL A 164 3.40 -0.17 3.42
CA VAL A 164 3.86 1.20 3.68
C VAL A 164 3.97 1.39 5.19
N GLY A 165 5.20 1.59 5.67
CA GLY A 165 5.48 1.86 7.07
C GLY A 165 5.11 3.28 7.49
N TYR A 166 5.23 3.53 8.79
CA TYR A 166 4.85 4.80 9.41
C TYR A 166 6.07 5.65 9.75
N TYR A 167 5.93 6.95 9.56
CA TYR A 167 6.77 7.96 10.17
C TYR A 167 6.34 8.21 11.61
N ASN A 168 7.12 8.99 12.36
CA ASN A 168 6.69 9.49 13.66
C ASN A 168 5.43 10.38 13.52
N LEU A 169 4.26 9.85 13.88
CA LEU A 169 2.99 10.57 13.78
C LEU A 169 2.86 11.75 14.77
N PHE A 170 3.66 11.78 15.84
CA PHE A 170 3.57 12.79 16.88
C PHE A 170 4.93 13.38 17.29
N PRO A 171 5.64 14.08 16.39
CA PRO A 171 6.99 14.59 16.69
C PRO A 171 7.06 15.46 17.95
N LEU A 172 5.97 16.14 18.31
CA LEU A 172 5.89 17.05 19.46
C LEU A 172 5.50 16.41 20.80
N LYS A 173 5.11 15.11 20.85
CA LYS A 173 4.80 14.37 22.11
C LYS A 173 3.90 15.16 23.08
N MET A 174 2.70 15.50 22.64
CA MET A 174 1.83 16.45 23.37
C MET A 174 1.06 15.82 24.53
N ASP A 175 0.95 14.49 24.57
CA ASP A 175 0.20 13.74 25.56
C ASP A 175 0.75 12.32 25.75
N VAL A 176 0.17 11.57 26.69
CA VAL A 176 0.60 10.19 27.01
C VAL A 176 0.43 9.24 25.82
N VAL A 177 -0.56 9.46 24.95
CA VAL A 177 -0.83 8.61 23.79
C VAL A 177 0.26 8.80 22.74
N SER A 178 0.57 10.06 22.42
CA SER A 178 1.63 10.44 21.48
C SER A 178 3.03 10.06 21.97
N GLU A 179 3.29 10.15 23.28
CA GLU A 179 4.53 9.66 23.87
C GLU A 179 4.70 8.15 23.70
N LYS A 180 3.66 7.36 24.01
CA LYS A 180 3.68 5.90 23.83
C LYS A 180 3.83 5.52 22.37
N PHE A 181 3.05 6.12 21.47
CA PHE A 181 3.18 5.86 20.05
C PHE A 181 4.62 6.12 19.56
N ASN A 182 5.25 7.21 20.01
CA ASN A 182 6.63 7.52 19.65
C ASN A 182 7.66 6.53 20.16
N GLN A 183 7.38 5.82 21.25
CA GLN A 183 8.23 4.74 21.73
C GLN A 183 8.03 3.47 20.90
N ASP A 184 6.80 3.21 20.47
CA ASP A 184 6.41 1.92 19.89
C ASP A 184 6.46 1.88 18.34
N TYR A 185 6.36 3.02 17.64
CA TYR A 185 6.25 3.03 16.16
C TYR A 185 7.49 2.47 15.44
N VAL A 186 8.67 2.52 16.09
CA VAL A 186 9.89 1.90 15.56
C VAL A 186 9.76 0.37 15.55
N GLU A 187 9.24 -0.20 16.65
CA GLU A 187 9.00 -1.64 16.74
C GLU A 187 7.81 -2.07 15.87
N LEU A 188 6.79 -1.21 15.73
CA LEU A 188 5.73 -1.41 14.74
C LEU A 188 6.33 -1.55 13.33
N ASN A 189 7.14 -0.59 12.87
CA ASN A 189 7.77 -0.65 11.56
C ASN A 189 8.62 -1.90 11.37
N LYS A 190 9.42 -2.26 12.38
CA LYS A 190 10.22 -3.49 12.36
C LYS A 190 9.34 -4.73 12.20
N GLN A 191 8.23 -4.82 12.94
CA GLN A 191 7.29 -5.93 12.80
C GLN A 191 6.65 -5.98 11.40
N LEU A 192 6.25 -4.82 10.85
CA LEU A 192 5.70 -4.73 9.49
C LEU A 192 6.73 -5.18 8.45
N GLU A 193 7.98 -4.74 8.59
CA GLU A 193 9.10 -5.12 7.72
C GLU A 193 9.37 -6.63 7.78
N GLU A 194 9.50 -7.19 8.98
CA GLU A 194 9.73 -8.62 9.17
C GLU A 194 8.63 -9.49 8.57
N VAL A 195 7.36 -9.11 8.76
CA VAL A 195 6.22 -9.83 8.16
C VAL A 195 6.26 -9.71 6.64
N SER A 196 6.54 -8.52 6.11
CA SER A 196 6.63 -8.28 4.66
C SER A 196 7.67 -9.20 4.03
N LEU A 197 8.88 -9.21 4.58
CA LEU A 197 9.98 -10.05 4.11
C LEU A 197 9.64 -11.54 4.16
N ARG A 198 9.08 -12.03 5.29
CA ARG A 198 8.68 -13.44 5.44
C ARG A 198 7.58 -13.87 4.47
N LYS A 199 6.76 -12.94 4.00
CA LYS A 199 5.61 -13.19 3.14
C LYS A 199 5.82 -12.78 1.69
N ASP A 200 7.06 -12.48 1.28
CA ASP A 200 7.40 -12.06 -0.09
C ASP A 200 6.57 -10.83 -0.52
N ALA A 201 6.44 -9.88 0.39
CA ALA A 201 5.98 -8.51 0.15
C ALA A 201 7.15 -7.56 0.40
N LYS A 202 7.11 -6.37 -0.21
CA LYS A 202 8.15 -5.35 0.00
C LYS A 202 7.71 -4.37 1.08
N PHE A 203 8.60 -4.03 2.01
CA PHE A 203 8.36 -2.97 2.98
C PHE A 203 8.87 -1.63 2.43
N VAL A 204 8.11 -0.56 2.63
CA VAL A 204 8.49 0.80 2.26
C VAL A 204 8.52 1.66 3.52
N GLY A 205 9.72 1.93 4.03
CA GLY A 205 9.93 2.81 5.18
C GLY A 205 9.70 4.28 4.81
N THR A 206 8.84 4.98 5.55
CA THR A 206 8.53 6.40 5.32
C THR A 206 9.26 7.35 6.27
N ASN A 207 9.99 6.84 7.27
CA ASN A 207 10.74 7.66 8.22
C ASN A 207 11.72 8.63 7.56
N GLU A 208 12.43 8.15 6.53
CA GLU A 208 13.43 8.95 5.81
C GLU A 208 12.80 10.14 5.07
N VAL A 209 11.55 9.98 4.60
CA VAL A 209 10.81 11.05 3.94
C VAL A 209 10.68 12.25 4.88
N PHE A 210 10.40 12.02 6.16
CA PHE A 210 10.09 13.06 7.15
C PHE A 210 11.31 13.70 7.82
N LYS A 211 12.50 13.17 7.58
CA LYS A 211 13.72 13.63 8.25
C LYS A 211 13.89 15.14 8.05
N ASP A 212 13.99 15.89 9.15
CA ASP A 212 14.16 17.34 9.20
C ASP A 212 13.00 18.20 8.63
N HIS A 213 11.88 17.58 8.21
CA HIS A 213 10.76 18.26 7.53
C HIS A 213 9.40 18.10 8.22
N TYR A 214 9.36 17.63 9.47
CA TYR A 214 8.10 17.39 10.20
C TYR A 214 7.16 18.61 10.25
N GLY A 215 7.70 19.82 10.42
CA GLY A 215 6.89 21.04 10.45
C GLY A 215 6.24 21.38 9.10
N ASP A 216 6.91 21.04 8.00
CA ASP A 216 6.41 21.26 6.64
C ASP A 216 5.34 20.23 6.26
N PHE A 217 5.44 19.01 6.79
CA PHE A 217 4.58 17.87 6.43
C PHE A 217 3.39 17.68 7.35
N LEU A 218 3.50 18.06 8.63
CA LEU A 218 2.44 18.01 9.63
C LEU A 218 2.09 19.43 10.10
N PRO A 219 1.40 20.23 9.25
CA PRO A 219 1.20 21.66 9.50
C PRO A 219 0.21 21.95 10.64
N VAL A 220 -0.57 20.95 11.07
CA VAL A 220 -1.57 21.09 12.14
C VAL A 220 -1.09 20.33 13.37
N ILE A 221 -0.74 21.07 14.41
CA ILE A 221 -0.28 20.54 15.69
C ILE A 221 -1.32 19.57 16.28
N GLY A 222 -0.87 18.36 16.63
CA GLY A 222 -1.71 17.30 17.18
C GLY A 222 -2.48 16.49 16.13
N ASN A 223 -2.42 16.87 14.85
CA ASN A 223 -2.95 16.06 13.75
C ASN A 223 -1.85 15.16 13.17
N VAL A 224 -2.17 13.87 13.02
CA VAL A 224 -1.25 12.85 12.50
C VAL A 224 -1.20 12.80 10.97
N HIS A 225 -2.11 13.50 10.29
CA HIS A 225 -2.27 13.37 8.85
C HIS A 225 -1.31 14.32 8.11
N PRO A 226 -0.58 13.81 7.11
CA PRO A 226 0.38 14.59 6.36
C PRO A 226 -0.35 15.39 5.28
N ASN A 227 0.17 16.56 4.93
CA ASN A 227 -0.35 17.33 3.82
C ASN A 227 -0.07 16.68 2.46
N GLU A 228 -0.71 17.20 1.42
CA GLU A 228 -0.54 16.77 0.05
C GLU A 228 0.94 16.73 -0.41
N PHE A 229 1.76 17.71 -0.03
CA PHE A 229 3.19 17.75 -0.42
C PHE A 229 3.97 16.56 0.15
N CYS A 230 3.73 16.22 1.41
CA CYS A 230 4.32 15.03 2.00
C CYS A 230 3.81 13.73 1.35
N GLN A 231 2.53 13.68 0.99
CA GLN A 231 1.94 12.52 0.31
C GLN A 231 2.60 12.27 -1.05
N GLU A 232 2.97 13.34 -1.78
CA GLU A 232 3.79 13.25 -2.99
C GLU A 232 5.16 12.63 -2.69
N LYS A 233 5.85 13.06 -1.62
CA LYS A 233 7.15 12.48 -1.22
C LYS A 233 7.09 11.02 -0.80
N ILE A 234 6.01 10.61 -0.12
CA ILE A 234 5.75 9.20 0.16
C ILE A 234 5.56 8.42 -1.15
N SER A 235 4.86 9.00 -2.13
CA SER A 235 4.65 8.38 -3.45
C SER A 235 5.97 8.15 -4.20
N GLU A 236 6.88 9.14 -4.18
CA GLU A 236 8.21 9.05 -4.79
C GLU A 236 8.99 7.88 -4.18
N LYS A 237 9.02 7.78 -2.84
CA LYS A 237 9.68 6.68 -2.13
C LYS A 237 9.11 5.31 -2.47
N ILE A 238 7.78 5.20 -2.60
CA ILE A 238 7.13 3.94 -3.00
C ILE A 238 7.52 3.59 -4.44
N LEU A 239 7.53 4.56 -5.35
CA LEU A 239 7.89 4.35 -6.76
C LEU A 239 9.35 3.91 -6.95
N GLU A 240 10.28 4.37 -6.11
CA GLU A 240 11.65 3.85 -6.07
C GLU A 240 11.63 2.32 -5.85
N VAL A 241 10.92 1.86 -4.81
CA VAL A 241 10.83 0.42 -4.45
C VAL A 241 10.03 -0.39 -5.48
N VAL A 242 9.06 0.22 -6.17
CA VAL A 242 8.27 -0.41 -7.23
C VAL A 242 9.10 -0.68 -8.49
N ASN A 243 10.06 0.20 -8.78
CA ASN A 243 10.91 0.12 -9.97
C ASN A 243 12.19 -0.70 -9.78
N GLU A 244 12.51 -1.10 -8.56
CA GLU A 244 13.52 -2.12 -8.22
C GLU A 244 13.07 -3.54 -8.58
#